data_AF-A0A3D9VIG2-F1
#
_entry.id   AF-A0A3D9VIG2-F1
#
_cell.length_a   1.000
_cell.length_b   1.000
_cell.length_c   1.000
_cell.angle_alpha   90.00
_cell.angle_beta   90.00
_cell.angle_gamma   90.00
#
_symmetry.space_group_name_H-M   'P 1'
#
loop_
_entity.id
_entity.type
_entity.pdbx_description
1 polymer ?
#
loop_
_entity_poly.entity_id
_entity_poly.type
_entity_poly.pdbx_seq_one_letter_code
_entity_poly.pdbx_strand_id
1 'polypeptide(L)'
;MGCVFPFGLMIAAILKIDMFAKGNPLGTLAGVIGGINVLNIPFVLLAYFQFPECLPFVVAMLIGVHFLPYVWIYESKSYGFLSVGTVLVTSVCGILFAEKGFIVIPMAVTVVYFITLISVSLENKKAENDQQISA
;
A
#
# COMPACT_ATOMS: atom_id res chain seq x y z
N MET A 1 2.93 1.64 11.41
CA MET A 1 3.55 0.70 10.46
C MET A 1 4.15 -0.56 11.08
N GLY A 2 4.69 -0.52 12.32
CA GLY A 2 5.32 -1.71 12.92
C GLY A 2 4.40 -2.92 13.14
N CYS A 3 3.09 -2.72 13.26
CA CYS A 3 2.14 -3.81 13.50
C CYS A 3 1.67 -4.51 12.22
N VAL A 4 1.82 -3.91 11.04
CA VAL A 4 1.23 -4.46 9.80
C VAL A 4 1.80 -5.85 9.50
N PHE A 5 3.11 -6.03 9.68
CA PHE A 5 3.76 -7.30 9.41
C PHE A 5 3.39 -8.41 10.43
N PRO A 6 3.44 -8.20 11.75
CA PRO A 6 2.94 -9.16 12.73
C PRO A 6 1.46 -9.54 12.52
N PHE A 7 0.59 -8.56 12.24
CA PHE A 7 -0.82 -8.83 11.99
C PHE A 7 -1.03 -9.61 10.68
N GLY A 8 -0.25 -9.31 9.64
CA GLY A 8 -0.26 -10.08 8.39
C GLY A 8 0.10 -11.54 8.62
N LEU A 9 1.16 -11.81 9.38
CA LEU A 9 1.55 -13.18 9.76
C LEU A 9 0.47 -13.88 10.60
N MET A 10 -0.16 -13.16 11.53
CA MET A 10 -1.24 -13.71 12.35
C MET A 10 -2.45 -14.10 11.49
N ILE A 11 -2.89 -13.23 10.58
CA ILE A 11 -3.99 -13.52 9.65
C ILE A 11 -3.64 -14.69 8.74
N ALA A 12 -2.42 -14.74 8.21
CA ALA A 12 -1.96 -15.85 7.39
C ALA A 12 -1.96 -17.18 8.15
N ALA A 13 -1.54 -17.18 9.42
CA ALA A 13 -1.58 -18.35 10.27
C ALA A 13 -3.03 -18.84 10.50
N ILE A 14 -3.97 -17.91 10.73
CA ILE A 14 -5.41 -18.22 10.87
C ILE A 14 -5.98 -18.80 9.58
N LEU A 15 -5.63 -18.23 8.43
CA LEU A 15 -6.12 -18.64 7.11
C LEU A 15 -5.32 -19.80 6.50
N LYS A 16 -4.27 -20.30 7.17
CA LYS A 16 -3.34 -21.33 6.68
C LYS A 16 -2.72 -21.00 5.32
N ILE A 17 -2.43 -19.72 5.09
CA ILE A 17 -1.80 -19.23 3.86
C ILE A 17 -0.28 -19.25 4.03
N ASP A 18 0.45 -19.83 3.06
CA ASP A 18 1.90 -19.69 2.98
C ASP A 18 2.27 -18.30 2.47
N MET A 19 2.57 -17.38 3.39
CA MET A 19 2.98 -16.00 3.09
C MET A 19 4.27 -15.90 2.29
N PHE A 20 5.14 -16.90 2.36
CA PHE A 20 6.42 -16.89 1.66
C PHE A 20 6.35 -17.56 0.29
N ALA A 21 5.25 -18.28 0.01
CA ALA A 21 4.96 -18.97 -1.23
C ALA A 21 6.24 -19.63 -1.81
N LYS A 22 6.92 -20.46 -0.99
CA LYS A 22 8.26 -20.96 -1.32
C LYS A 22 8.22 -21.74 -2.64
N GLY A 23 8.94 -21.25 -3.64
CA GLY A 23 8.96 -21.81 -5.01
C GLY A 23 8.19 -20.99 -6.05
N ASN A 24 7.40 -19.98 -5.64
CA ASN A 24 6.77 -19.06 -6.58
C ASN A 24 7.68 -17.85 -6.86
N PRO A 25 8.16 -17.66 -8.11
CA PRO A 25 8.99 -16.51 -8.48
C PRO A 25 8.28 -15.17 -8.25
N LEU A 26 6.95 -15.10 -8.38
CA LEU A 26 6.18 -13.88 -8.12
C LEU A 26 6.16 -13.51 -6.64
N GLY A 27 6.11 -14.50 -5.74
CA GLY A 27 6.20 -14.26 -4.29
C GLY A 27 7.56 -13.70 -3.89
N THR A 28 8.64 -14.24 -4.49
CA THR A 28 9.99 -13.71 -4.30
C THR A 28 10.11 -12.28 -4.83
N LEU A 29 9.56 -12.02 -6.02
CA LEU A 29 9.58 -10.70 -6.63
C LEU A 29 8.81 -9.66 -5.81
N ALA A 30 7.61 -10.01 -5.32
CA ALA A 30 6.82 -9.17 -4.43
C ALA A 30 7.58 -8.82 -3.14
N GLY A 31 8.32 -9.78 -2.58
CA GLY A 31 9.18 -9.58 -1.43
C GLY A 31 10.37 -8.65 -1.71
N VAL A 32 11.04 -8.81 -2.85
CA VAL A 32 12.15 -7.94 -3.27
C VAL A 32 11.68 -6.51 -3.52
N ILE A 33 10.58 -6.34 -4.24
CA ILE A 33 9.99 -5.01 -4.47
C ILE A 33 9.64 -4.39 -3.12
N GLY A 34 8.92 -5.10 -2.26
CA GLY A 34 8.61 -4.68 -0.88
C GLY A 34 9.83 -4.24 -0.08
N GLY A 35 10.89 -5.05 -0.13
CA GLY A 35 12.15 -4.81 0.57
C GLY A 35 12.89 -3.56 0.08
N ILE A 36 12.71 -3.15 -1.17
CA ILE A 36 13.34 -1.93 -1.70
C ILE A 36 12.88 -0.66 -0.96
N ASN A 37 11.71 -0.70 -0.32
CA ASN A 37 11.18 0.41 0.47
C ASN A 37 12.08 0.75 1.67
N VAL A 38 12.94 -0.17 2.13
CA VAL A 38 13.98 0.10 3.14
C VAL A 38 14.93 1.22 2.68
N LEU A 39 15.15 1.36 1.36
CA LEU A 39 15.98 2.43 0.81
C LEU A 39 15.36 3.83 0.97
N ASN A 40 14.07 3.93 1.33
CA ASN A 40 13.43 5.21 1.63
C ASN A 40 13.75 5.71 3.05
N ILE A 41 14.28 4.87 3.94
CA ILE A 41 14.58 5.23 5.34
C ILE A 41 15.49 6.46 5.45
N PRO A 42 16.61 6.58 4.72
CA PRO A 42 17.45 7.77 4.79
C PRO A 42 16.71 9.06 4.44
N PHE A 43 15.80 9.02 3.47
CA PHE A 43 15.01 10.18 3.07
C PHE A 43 13.97 10.56 4.13
N VAL A 44 13.33 9.55 4.74
CA VAL A 44 12.40 9.77 5.87
C VAL A 44 13.16 10.35 7.08
N LEU A 45 14.36 9.86 7.38
CA LEU A 45 15.20 10.39 8.46
C LEU A 45 15.64 11.83 8.17
N LEU A 46 16.03 12.15 6.93
CA LEU A 46 16.35 13.52 6.52
C LEU A 46 15.15 14.45 6.75
N ALA A 47 13.96 14.04 6.30
CA ALA A 47 12.74 14.80 6.53
C ALA A 47 12.42 14.95 8.02
N TYR A 48 12.65 13.92 8.83
CA TYR A 48 12.46 13.99 10.28
C TYR A 48 13.37 15.03 10.94
N PHE A 49 14.65 15.08 10.58
CA PHE A 49 15.61 16.02 11.19
C PHE A 49 15.47 17.44 10.67
N GLN A 50 15.14 17.61 9.38
CA GLN A 50 15.14 18.93 8.73
C GLN A 50 13.75 19.58 8.70
N PHE A 51 12.70 18.79 8.45
CA PHE A 51 11.32 19.29 8.22
C PHE A 51 10.28 18.32 8.83
N PRO A 52 10.23 18.17 10.17
CA PRO A 52 9.38 17.17 10.82
C PRO A 52 7.88 17.37 10.53
N GLU A 53 7.47 18.61 10.23
CA GLU A 53 6.08 18.95 9.89
C GLU A 53 5.61 18.28 8.59
N CYS A 54 6.51 18.08 7.63
CA CYS A 54 6.22 17.43 6.35
C CYS A 54 6.35 15.90 6.42
N LEU A 55 6.70 15.33 7.58
CA LEU A 55 6.92 13.89 7.74
C LEU A 55 5.72 13.04 7.30
N PRO A 56 4.45 13.37 7.64
CA PRO A 56 3.29 12.59 7.21
C PRO A 56 3.15 12.59 5.68
N PHE A 57 3.43 13.72 5.04
CA PHE A 57 3.40 13.86 3.59
C PHE A 57 4.48 12.99 2.95
N VAL A 58 5.74 13.11 3.38
CA VAL A 58 6.88 12.36 2.84
C VAL A 58 6.64 10.86 2.95
N VAL A 59 6.22 10.39 4.13
CA VAL A 59 5.98 8.97 4.38
C VAL A 59 4.84 8.45 3.50
N ALA A 60 3.69 9.13 3.47
CA ALA A 60 2.54 8.69 2.70
C ALA A 60 2.81 8.71 1.18
N MET A 61 3.54 9.71 0.68
CA MET A 61 3.97 9.77 -0.72
C MET A 61 4.87 8.60 -1.12
N LEU A 62 5.95 8.37 -0.37
CA LEU A 62 6.91 7.30 -0.69
C LEU A 62 6.26 5.92 -0.67
N ILE A 63 5.38 5.69 0.30
CA ILE A 63 4.60 4.46 0.39
C ILE A 63 3.60 4.35 -0.77
N GLY A 64 2.91 5.43 -1.12
CA GLY A 64 1.99 5.46 -2.26
C GLY A 64 2.66 5.08 -3.58
N VAL A 65 3.80 5.70 -3.89
CA VAL A 65 4.57 5.39 -5.12
C VAL A 65 5.03 3.93 -5.14
N HIS A 66 5.46 3.41 -3.99
CA HIS A 66 5.92 2.03 -3.86
C HIS A 66 4.83 0.99 -4.18
N PHE A 67 3.54 1.32 -4.09
CA PHE A 67 2.48 0.38 -4.47
C PHE A 67 2.33 0.18 -5.99
N LEU A 68 2.92 1.04 -6.82
CA LEU A 68 2.73 0.98 -8.27
C LEU A 68 3.16 -0.35 -8.93
N PRO A 69 4.30 -0.96 -8.58
CA PRO A 69 4.71 -2.24 -9.17
C PRO A 69 3.77 -3.40 -8.82
N TYR A 70 3.00 -3.28 -7.73
CA TYR A 70 2.03 -4.30 -7.33
C TYR A 70 0.83 -4.39 -8.27
N VAL A 71 0.57 -3.37 -9.09
CA VAL A 71 -0.41 -3.45 -10.18
C VAL A 71 -0.08 -4.58 -11.14
N TRP A 72 1.21 -4.71 -11.47
CA TRP A 72 1.70 -5.74 -12.37
C TRP A 72 1.81 -7.10 -11.67
N ILE A 73 2.34 -7.14 -10.44
CA ILE A 73 2.52 -8.40 -9.70
C ILE A 73 1.18 -9.07 -9.35
N TYR A 74 0.17 -8.29 -8.98
CA TYR A 74 -1.14 -8.81 -8.58
C TYR A 74 -2.18 -8.75 -9.70
N GLU A 75 -1.80 -8.30 -10.90
CA GLU A 75 -2.69 -8.08 -12.05
C GLU A 75 -3.99 -7.33 -11.69
N SER A 76 -3.92 -6.43 -10.71
CA SER A 76 -5.10 -5.74 -10.16
C SER A 76 -5.04 -4.25 -10.40
N LYS A 77 -6.08 -3.73 -11.06
CA LYS A 77 -6.21 -2.28 -11.33
C LYS A 77 -6.43 -1.48 -10.05
N SER A 78 -7.00 -2.12 -9.03
CA SER A 78 -7.27 -1.53 -7.72
C SER A 78 -5.99 -1.07 -7.02
N TYR A 79 -4.87 -1.79 -7.18
CA TYR A 79 -3.57 -1.37 -6.64
C TYR A 79 -3.02 -0.11 -7.34
N GLY A 80 -3.43 0.14 -8.59
CA GLY A 80 -3.03 1.34 -9.33
C GLY A 80 -3.77 2.55 -8.78
N PHE A 81 -5.05 2.38 -8.48
CA PHE A 81 -5.83 3.38 -7.75
C PHE A 81 -5.25 3.64 -6.36
N LEU A 82 -4.83 2.62 -5.62
CA LEU A 82 -4.19 2.79 -4.31
C LEU A 82 -2.94 3.64 -4.43
N SER A 83 -2.06 3.34 -5.38
CA SER A 83 -0.80 4.05 -5.56
C SER A 83 -1.02 5.52 -5.95
N VAL A 84 -1.72 5.73 -7.07
CA VAL A 84 -1.96 7.07 -7.62
C VAL A 84 -2.86 7.89 -6.70
N GLY A 85 -3.92 7.28 -6.17
CA GLY A 85 -4.85 7.92 -5.24
C GLY A 85 -4.16 8.38 -3.95
N THR A 86 -3.28 7.54 -3.38
CA THR A 86 -2.51 7.91 -2.17
C THR A 86 -1.60 9.10 -2.44
N VAL A 87 -0.88 9.10 -3.57
CA VAL A 87 0.00 10.20 -3.99
C VAL A 87 -0.78 11.50 -4.20
N LEU A 88 -1.89 11.44 -4.94
CA LEU A 88 -2.71 12.61 -5.24
C LEU A 88 -3.35 13.20 -3.99
N VAL A 89 -4.00 12.36 -3.17
CA VAL A 89 -4.66 12.81 -1.94
C VAL A 89 -3.64 13.38 -0.96
N THR A 90 -2.49 12.72 -0.80
CA THR A 90 -1.42 13.23 0.07
C THR A 90 -0.86 14.55 -0.45
N SER A 91 -0.72 14.74 -1.76
CA SER A 91 -0.26 16.00 -2.37
C SER A 91 -1.25 17.14 -2.15
N VAL A 92 -2.54 16.89 -2.38
CA VAL A 92 -3.60 17.87 -2.15
C VAL A 92 -3.68 18.24 -0.67
N CYS A 93 -3.68 17.25 0.22
CA CYS A 93 -3.72 17.48 1.67
C CYS A 93 -2.45 18.16 2.19
N GLY A 94 -1.28 17.84 1.65
CA GLY A 94 -0.02 18.46 2.01
C GLY A 94 0.06 19.93 1.65
N ILE A 95 -0.55 20.35 0.54
CA ILE A 95 -0.60 21.76 0.11
C ILE A 95 -1.68 22.53 0.88
N LEU A 96 -2.88 21.96 1.04
CA LEU A 96 -4.03 22.68 1.61
C LEU A 96 -4.08 22.68 3.14
N PHE A 97 -3.48 21.66 3.78
CA PHE A 97 -3.62 21.43 5.23
C PHE A 97 -2.27 21.12 5.89
N ALA A 98 -1.19 21.79 5.45
CA ALA A 98 0.17 21.57 5.94
C ALA A 98 0.26 21.56 7.48
N GLU A 99 -0.36 22.53 8.16
CA GLU A 99 -0.35 22.65 9.63
C GLU A 99 -1.05 21.49 10.35
N LYS A 100 -1.97 20.79 9.68
CA LYS A 100 -2.73 19.65 10.24
C LYS A 100 -2.34 18.32 9.58
N GLY A 101 -1.16 18.27 8.94
CA GLY A 101 -0.71 17.12 8.15
C GLY A 101 -0.74 15.79 8.90
N PHE A 102 -0.41 15.80 10.20
CA PHE A 102 -0.40 14.60 11.04
C PHE A 102 -1.77 13.97 11.28
N ILE A 103 -2.87 14.70 11.05
CA ILE A 103 -4.23 14.20 11.20
C ILE A 103 -4.87 14.01 9.83
N VAL A 104 -4.80 15.03 8.98
CA VAL A 104 -5.51 15.04 7.70
C VAL A 104 -4.95 14.01 6.73
N ILE A 105 -3.62 13.90 6.63
CA ILE A 105 -2.99 12.97 5.66
C ILE A 105 -3.28 11.51 6.03
N PRO A 106 -3.03 11.02 7.27
CA PRO A 106 -3.38 9.64 7.61
C PRO A 106 -4.86 9.32 7.46
N MET A 107 -5.75 10.27 7.80
CA MET A 107 -7.19 10.09 7.64
C MET A 107 -7.60 9.98 6.17
N ALA A 108 -7.06 10.85 5.31
CA ALA A 108 -7.35 10.83 3.89
C ALA A 108 -6.78 9.57 3.21
N VAL A 109 -5.56 9.14 3.57
CA VAL A 109 -4.97 7.88 3.11
C VAL A 109 -5.81 6.68 3.56
N THR A 110 -6.32 6.68 4.81
CA THR A 110 -7.20 5.61 5.30
C THR A 110 -8.45 5.45 4.44
N VAL A 111 -9.04 6.56 3.97
CA VAL A 111 -10.19 6.52 3.05
C VAL A 111 -9.81 5.87 1.71
N VAL A 112 -8.65 6.23 1.15
CA VAL A 112 -8.16 5.62 -0.10
C VAL A 112 -7.95 4.10 0.07
N TYR A 113 -7.38 3.68 1.19
CA TYR A 113 -7.21 2.26 1.52
C TYR A 113 -8.56 1.55 1.65
N PHE A 114 -9.54 2.14 2.32
CA PHE A 114 -10.89 1.57 2.45
C PHE A 114 -11.57 1.38 1.09
N ILE A 115 -11.49 2.38 0.22
CA ILE A 115 -12.03 2.30 -1.13
C ILE A 115 -11.32 1.18 -1.90
N THR A 116 -9.99 1.11 -1.81
CA THR A 116 -9.20 0.06 -2.46
C THR A 116 -9.59 -1.34 -1.99
N LEU A 117 -9.79 -1.53 -0.68
CA LEU A 117 -10.22 -2.82 -0.13
C LEU A 117 -11.56 -3.28 -0.73
N ILE A 118 -12.51 -2.35 -0.89
CA ILE A 118 -13.79 -2.63 -1.54
C ILE A 118 -13.56 -2.97 -3.01
N SER A 119 -12.78 -2.18 -3.74
CA SER A 119 -12.47 -2.41 -5.16
C SER A 119 -11.82 -3.77 -5.42
N VAL A 120 -10.83 -4.16 -4.61
CA VAL A 120 -10.19 -5.48 -4.70
C VAL A 120 -11.18 -6.60 -4.41
N SER A 121 -12.06 -6.42 -3.40
CA SER A 121 -13.07 -7.42 -3.07
C SER A 121 -14.07 -7.64 -4.22
N LEU A 122 -14.45 -6.58 -4.92
CA LEU A 122 -15.32 -6.66 -6.10
C LEU A 122 -14.59 -7.31 -7.29
N GLU A 123 -13.32 -6.96 -7.51
CA GLU A 123 -12.47 -7.55 -8.55
C GLU A 123 -12.33 -9.07 -8.35
N ASN A 124 -12.07 -9.51 -7.12
CA ASN A 124 -11.96 -10.93 -6.77
C ASN A 124 -13.29 -11.69 -6.98
N LYS A 125 -14.42 -11.12 -6.55
CA LYS A 125 -15.75 -11.73 -6.78
C LYS A 125 -16.09 -11.86 -8.26
N LYS A 126 -15.73 -10.86 -9.07
CA LYS A 126 -15.93 -10.90 -10.51
C LYS A 126 -15.09 -12.00 -11.15
N ALA A 127 -13.82 -12.12 -10.77
CA ALA A 127 -12.94 -13.17 -11.28
C ALA A 127 -13.46 -14.58 -10.95
N GLU A 128 -13.97 -14.78 -9.73
CA GLU A 128 -14.57 -16.06 -9.31
C GLU A 128 -15.82 -16.41 -10.14
N ASN A 129 -16.71 -15.44 -10.37
CA ASN A 129 -17.90 -15.64 -11.20
C ASN A 129 -17.54 -15.93 -12.67
N ASP A 130 -16.55 -15.23 -13.24
CA ASP A 130 -16.11 -15.44 -14.64
C ASP A 130 -15.50 -16.85 -14.83
N GLN A 131 -14.83 -17.40 -13.80
CA GLN A 131 -14.31 -18.77 -13.80
C GLN A 131 -15.41 -19.83 -13.67
N GLN A 132 -16.47 -19.58 -12.88
CA GLN A 132 -17.61 -20.50 -12.77
C GLN A 132 -18.48 -20.56 -14.04
N ILE A 133 -18.53 -19.49 -14.83
CA ILE A 133 -19.28 -19.46 -16.11
C ILE A 133 -18.50 -20.16 -17.24
N SER A 134 -17.18 -20.27 -17.12
CA SER A 134 -16.29 -20.83 -18.16
C SER A 134 -15.94 -22.31 -17.96
N ALA A 135 -16.36 -22.92 -16.84
CA ALA A 135 -16.14 -24.32 -16.48
C ALA A 135 -17.38 -25.17 -16.74
#